data_AF-A0A2Z3H6J8-F1
#
_entry.id   AF-A0A2Z3H6J8-F1
#
_cell.length_a   1.000
_cell.length_b   1.000
_cell.length_c   1.000
_cell.angle_alpha   90.00
_cell.angle_beta   90.00
_cell.angle_gamma   90.00
#
_symmetry.space_group_name_H-M   'P 1'
#
loop_
_entity.id
_entity.type
_entity.pdbx_description
1 polymer ?
#
loop_
_entity_poly.entity_id
_entity_poly.type
_entity_poly.pdbx_seq_one_letter_code
_entity_poly.pdbx_strand_id
1 'polypeptide(L)'
;MSEEIVIDPPETFTATVVPLLREYQQKMSSIHTQLRDLKEAATKSLYGKETQRVVAAEFQAVKVFLDRFRPAARGLAQQVSGMIDQGRLTPLERAELQLRLAEFESALLELPRLLTAYQAT
;
A
#
# COMPACT_ATOMS: atom_id res chain seq x y z
N MET A 1 -7.51 -10.20 36.98
CA MET A 1 -6.13 -9.89 36.58
C MET A 1 -6.25 -9.01 35.35
N SER A 2 -5.97 -7.72 35.48
CA SER A 2 -6.03 -6.79 34.36
C SER A 2 -4.73 -6.97 33.58
N GLU A 3 -4.81 -7.45 32.34
CA GLU A 3 -3.67 -7.41 31.42
C GLU A 3 -3.33 -5.93 31.21
N GLU A 4 -2.19 -5.51 31.76
CA GLU A 4 -1.60 -4.22 31.49
C GLU A 4 -1.30 -4.18 29.99
N ILE A 5 -2.05 -3.37 29.23
CA ILE A 5 -1.77 -3.15 27.82
C ILE A 5 -0.41 -2.44 27.78
N VAL A 6 0.65 -3.20 27.51
CA VAL A 6 1.99 -2.67 27.28
C VAL A 6 1.92 -1.89 25.97
N ILE A 7 1.74 -0.58 26.09
CA ILE A 7 1.84 0.34 24.96
C ILE A 7 3.34 0.56 24.75
N ASP A 8 3.86 0.09 23.61
CA ASP A 8 5.25 0.34 23.25
C ASP A 8 5.57 1.85 23.34
N PRO A 9 6.76 2.22 23.84
CA PRO A 9 7.19 3.61 23.83
C PRO A 9 7.09 4.20 22.41
N PRO A 10 6.72 5.49 22.24
CA PRO A 10 6.57 6.13 20.93
C PRO A 10 7.80 5.97 20.01
N GLU A 11 8.99 5.93 20.62
CA GLU A 11 10.28 5.70 19.94
C GLU A 11 10.36 4.28 19.35
N THR A 12 9.95 3.26 20.12
CA THR A 12 9.90 1.84 19.68
C THR A 12 8.86 1.63 18.58
N PHE A 13 7.72 2.33 18.67
CA PHE A 13 6.71 2.34 17.63
C PHE A 13 7.25 2.95 16.34
N THR A 14 7.86 4.15 16.41
CA THR A 14 8.38 4.86 15.24
C THR A 14 9.50 4.08 14.55
N ALA A 15 10.42 3.50 15.34
CA ALA A 15 11.50 2.65 14.84
C ALA A 15 11.00 1.41 14.07
N THR A 16 9.80 0.93 14.39
CA THR A 16 9.19 -0.24 13.74
C THR A 16 8.34 0.15 12.54
N VAL A 17 7.53 1.20 12.70
CA VAL A 17 6.53 1.62 11.71
C VAL A 17 7.16 2.32 10.52
N VAL A 18 8.18 3.15 10.71
CA VAL A 18 8.82 3.88 9.61
C VAL A 18 9.41 2.92 8.56
N PRO A 19 10.20 1.90 8.93
CA PRO A 19 10.66 0.89 7.97
C PRO A 19 9.50 0.15 7.28
N LEU A 20 8.45 -0.19 8.03
CA LEU A 20 7.29 -0.91 7.49
C LEU A 20 6.54 -0.08 6.44
N LEU A 21 6.30 1.21 6.71
CA LEU A 21 5.66 2.12 5.76
C LEU A 21 6.51 2.29 4.50
N ARG A 22 7.84 2.39 4.63
CA ARG A 22 8.76 2.45 3.48
C ARG A 22 8.73 1.17 2.65
N GLU A 23 8.76 0.00 3.31
CA GLU A 23 8.68 -1.29 2.63
C GLU A 23 7.37 -1.42 1.85
N TYR A 24 6.25 -1.04 2.46
CA TYR A 24 4.97 -1.07 1.76
C TYR A 24 4.86 -0.05 0.64
N GLN A 25 5.41 1.14 0.80
CA GLN A 25 5.51 2.11 -0.29
C GLN A 25 6.30 1.51 -1.47
N GLN A 26 7.44 0.87 -1.21
CA GLN A 26 8.24 0.23 -2.25
C GLN A 26 7.46 -0.89 -2.96
N LYS A 27 6.78 -1.74 -2.20
CA LYS A 27 5.91 -2.80 -2.76
C LYS A 27 4.77 -2.21 -3.61
N MET A 28 4.14 -1.13 -3.17
CA MET A 28 3.09 -0.47 -3.93
C MET A 28 3.61 0.15 -5.23
N SER A 29 4.80 0.76 -5.21
CA SER A 29 5.47 1.26 -6.43
C SER A 29 5.80 0.13 -7.42
N SER A 30 6.18 -1.05 -6.93
CA SER A 30 6.37 -2.23 -7.77
C SER A 30 5.06 -2.69 -8.41
N ILE A 31 3.96 -2.73 -7.65
CA ILE A 31 2.63 -3.10 -8.18
C ILE A 31 2.16 -2.07 -9.22
N HIS A 32 2.41 -0.78 -8.99
CA HIS A 32 2.10 0.27 -9.96
C HIS A 32 2.82 0.01 -11.30
N THR A 33 4.12 -0.29 -11.24
CA THR A 33 4.91 -0.64 -12.44
C THR A 33 4.35 -1.89 -13.12
N GLN A 34 4.06 -2.95 -12.37
CA GLN A 34 3.45 -4.18 -12.90
C GLN A 34 2.12 -3.91 -13.62
N LEU A 35 1.24 -3.09 -13.03
CA LEU A 35 -0.04 -2.72 -13.65
C LEU A 35 0.15 -1.98 -14.97
N ARG A 36 1.12 -1.06 -15.04
CA ARG A 36 1.46 -0.35 -16.27
C ARG A 36 1.97 -1.30 -17.35
N ASP A 37 2.86 -2.21 -16.98
CA ASP A 37 3.45 -3.17 -17.91
C ASP A 37 2.39 -4.18 -18.41
N LEU A 38 1.48 -4.62 -17.54
CA LEU A 38 0.31 -5.44 -17.90
C LEU A 38 -0.62 -4.73 -18.87
N LYS A 39 -0.89 -3.43 -18.66
CA LYS A 39 -1.67 -2.62 -19.61
C LYS A 39 -0.98 -2.53 -20.97
N GLU A 40 0.33 -2.30 -20.98
CA GLU A 40 1.09 -2.25 -22.23
C GLU A 40 1.03 -3.61 -22.97
N ALA A 41 1.15 -4.72 -22.24
CA ALA A 41 0.97 -6.05 -22.81
C ALA A 41 -0.46 -6.30 -23.33
N ALA A 42 -1.49 -5.80 -22.63
CA ALA A 42 -2.89 -5.91 -23.05
C ALA A 42 -3.16 -5.18 -24.38
N THR A 43 -2.60 -3.97 -24.51
CA THR A 43 -2.86 -3.08 -25.66
C THR A 43 -2.04 -3.41 -26.92
N LYS A 44 -0.97 -4.18 -26.79
CA LYS A 44 -0.15 -4.62 -27.94
C LYS A 44 -0.91 -5.69 -28.75
N SER A 45 -1.51 -5.25 -29.86
CA SER A 45 -2.33 -6.04 -30.80
C SER A 45 -1.70 -7.32 -31.40
N LEU A 46 -0.41 -7.57 -31.20
CA LEU A 46 0.29 -8.73 -31.78
C LEU A 46 0.15 -10.00 -30.93
N TYR A 47 -0.37 -9.90 -29.72
CA TYR A 47 -0.47 -11.03 -28.81
C TYR A 47 -1.76 -11.84 -29.04
N GLY A 48 -1.62 -13.16 -29.15
CA GLY A 48 -2.75 -14.07 -29.34
C GLY A 48 -3.66 -14.20 -28.11
N LYS A 49 -4.77 -14.93 -28.27
CA LYS A 49 -5.77 -15.18 -27.21
C LYS A 49 -5.17 -15.73 -25.90
N GLU A 50 -4.07 -16.46 -25.99
CA GLU A 50 -3.39 -17.05 -24.83
C GLU A 50 -2.72 -15.99 -23.95
N THR A 51 -2.01 -15.03 -24.55
CA THR A 51 -1.43 -13.90 -23.82
C THR A 51 -2.51 -13.04 -23.16
N GLN A 52 -3.63 -12.80 -23.86
CA GLN A 52 -4.76 -12.06 -23.28
C GLN A 52 -5.32 -12.75 -22.03
N ARG A 53 -5.38 -14.09 -22.01
CA ARG A 53 -5.79 -14.86 -20.82
C ARG A 53 -4.79 -14.72 -19.67
N VAL A 54 -3.49 -14.78 -19.97
CA VAL A 54 -2.44 -14.58 -18.95
C VAL A 54 -2.55 -13.18 -18.36
N VAL A 55 -2.64 -12.15 -19.20
CA VAL A 55 -2.78 -10.75 -18.74
C VAL A 55 -4.03 -10.56 -17.88
N ALA A 56 -5.17 -11.13 -18.27
CA ALA A 56 -6.39 -11.08 -17.46
C ALA A 56 -6.24 -11.80 -16.11
N ALA A 57 -5.55 -12.95 -16.08
CA ALA A 57 -5.27 -13.66 -14.84
C ALA A 57 -4.35 -12.87 -13.90
N GLU A 58 -3.34 -12.18 -14.44
CA GLU A 58 -2.43 -11.31 -13.68
C GLU A 58 -3.18 -10.10 -13.09
N PHE A 59 -4.03 -9.42 -13.87
CA PHE A 59 -4.89 -8.36 -13.33
C PHE A 59 -5.78 -8.86 -12.19
N GLN A 60 -6.34 -10.06 -12.34
CA GLN A 60 -7.17 -10.66 -11.30
C GLN A 60 -6.35 -11.03 -10.04
N ALA A 61 -5.12 -11.49 -10.19
CA ALA A 61 -4.22 -11.77 -9.07
C ALA A 61 -3.90 -10.49 -8.29
N VAL A 62 -3.57 -9.39 -8.99
CA VAL A 62 -3.34 -8.08 -8.36
C VAL A 62 -4.60 -7.58 -7.65
N LYS A 63 -5.78 -7.75 -8.25
CA LYS A 63 -7.05 -7.41 -7.60
C LYS A 63 -7.24 -8.14 -6.27
N VAL A 64 -7.09 -9.47 -6.27
CA VAL A 64 -7.25 -10.30 -5.07
C VAL A 64 -6.23 -9.92 -4.00
N PHE A 65 -4.99 -9.63 -4.39
CA PHE A 65 -3.98 -9.13 -3.47
C PHE A 65 -4.42 -7.81 -2.81
N LEU A 66 -4.84 -6.82 -3.61
CA LEU A 66 -5.27 -5.51 -3.10
C LEU A 66 -6.50 -5.63 -2.19
N ASP A 67 -7.47 -6.47 -2.54
CA ASP A 67 -8.67 -6.69 -1.73
C ASP A 67 -8.34 -7.26 -0.34
N ARG A 68 -7.32 -8.13 -0.25
CA ARG A 68 -6.84 -8.69 1.02
C ARG A 68 -5.93 -7.74 1.80
N PHE A 69 -5.11 -6.98 1.10
CA PHE A 69 -4.11 -6.09 1.70
C PHE A 69 -4.74 -4.81 2.26
N ARG A 70 -5.70 -4.20 1.55
CA ARG A 70 -6.27 -2.89 1.88
C ARG A 70 -6.85 -2.77 3.30
N PRO A 71 -7.61 -3.75 3.83
CA PRO A 71 -8.14 -3.64 5.19
C PRO A 71 -7.04 -3.53 6.24
N ALA A 72 -6.03 -4.41 6.16
CA ALA A 72 -4.88 -4.39 7.07
C ALA A 72 -4.07 -3.09 6.92
N ALA A 73 -3.85 -2.66 5.68
CA ALA A 73 -3.16 -1.41 5.38
C ALA A 73 -3.87 -0.17 5.94
N ARG A 74 -5.21 -0.11 5.83
CA ARG A 74 -6.01 0.94 6.47
C ARG A 74 -5.91 0.91 8.00
N GLY A 75 -5.91 -0.28 8.59
CA GLY A 75 -5.70 -0.44 10.03
C GLY A 75 -4.36 0.13 10.48
N LEU A 76 -3.29 -0.15 9.73
CA LEU A 76 -1.98 0.44 9.98
C LEU A 76 -2.01 1.97 9.86
N ALA A 77 -2.56 2.51 8.77
CA ALA A 77 -2.67 3.96 8.56
C ALA A 77 -3.39 4.66 9.73
N GLN A 78 -4.50 4.07 10.21
CA GLN A 78 -5.24 4.58 11.36
C GLN A 78 -4.43 4.56 12.66
N GLN A 79 -3.68 3.48 12.91
CA GLN A 79 -2.80 3.38 14.08
C GLN A 79 -1.70 4.44 14.05
N VAL A 80 -1.09 4.67 12.88
CA VAL A 80 -0.05 5.68 12.70
C VAL A 80 -0.62 7.09 12.87
N SER A 81 -1.78 7.38 12.27
CA SER A 81 -2.49 8.66 12.48
C SER A 81 -2.77 8.89 13.96
N GLY A 82 -3.30 7.87 14.65
CA GLY A 82 -3.57 7.96 16.09
C GLY A 82 -2.32 8.24 16.92
N MET A 83 -1.17 7.65 16.55
CA MET A 83 0.11 7.94 17.23
C MET A 83 0.58 9.38 17.00
N ILE A 84 0.44 9.88 15.77
CA ILE A 84 0.76 11.28 15.42
C ILE A 84 -0.10 12.24 16.25
N ASP A 85 -1.40 11.97 16.36
CA ASP A 85 -2.37 12.83 17.06
C ASP A 85 -2.17 12.85 18.57
N GLN A 86 -1.72 11.74 19.17
CA GLN A 86 -1.41 11.65 20.61
C GLN A 86 -0.23 12.53 21.03
N GLY A 87 0.57 13.02 20.07
CA GLY A 87 1.52 14.10 20.29
C GLY A 87 2.77 13.75 21.11
N ARG A 88 3.02 12.47 21.40
CA ARG A 88 4.19 11.98 22.16
C ARG A 88 5.45 11.76 21.31
N LEU A 89 5.51 12.37 20.13
CA LEU A 89 6.59 12.25 19.17
C LEU A 89 7.41 13.55 19.14
N THR A 90 8.71 13.44 18.92
CA THR A 90 9.52 14.62 18.61
C THR A 90 9.04 15.27 17.30
N PRO A 91 9.32 16.56 17.07
CA PRO A 91 8.92 17.23 15.83
C PRO A 91 9.45 16.54 14.56
N LEU A 92 10.66 15.98 14.62
CA LEU A 92 11.28 15.29 13.48
C LEU A 92 10.58 13.96 13.18
N GLU A 93 10.35 13.12 14.21
CA GLU A 93 9.64 11.85 14.05
C GLU A 93 8.21 12.06 13.55
N ARG A 94 7.54 13.11 14.06
CA ARG A 94 6.21 13.49 13.59
C ARG A 94 6.22 13.83 12.11
N ALA A 95 7.14 14.69 11.67
CA ALA A 95 7.24 15.08 10.27
C ALA A 95 7.54 13.88 9.36
N GLU A 96 8.43 12.98 9.79
CA GLU A 96 8.74 11.76 9.04
C GLU A 96 7.52 10.83 8.94
N LEU A 97 6.85 10.55 10.06
CA LEU A 97 5.65 9.70 10.06
C LEU A 97 4.52 10.29 9.22
N GLN A 98 4.30 11.61 9.29
CA GLN A 98 3.32 12.30 8.46
C GLN A 98 3.62 12.15 6.97
N LEU A 99 4.88 12.36 6.56
CA LEU A 99 5.28 12.19 5.17
C LEU A 99 5.07 10.75 4.69
N ARG A 100 5.53 9.76 5.47
CA ARG A 100 5.42 8.34 5.10
C ARG A 100 3.98 7.85 5.10
N LEU A 101 3.16 8.33 6.05
CA LEU A 101 1.74 8.04 6.07
C LEU A 101 1.05 8.60 4.82
N ALA A 102 1.32 9.85 4.44
CA ALA A 102 0.74 10.47 3.25
C ALA A 102 1.12 9.74 1.95
N GLU A 103 2.38 9.35 1.78
CA GLU A 103 2.84 8.55 0.64
C GLU A 103 2.12 7.20 0.57
N PHE A 104 2.00 6.52 1.70
CA PHE A 104 1.33 5.23 1.82
C PHE A 104 -0.17 5.32 1.52
N GLU A 105 -0.86 6.31 2.09
CA GLU A 105 -2.28 6.55 1.85
C GLU A 105 -2.59 6.91 0.39
N SER A 106 -1.73 7.74 -0.23
CA SER A 106 -1.83 8.06 -1.65
C SER A 106 -1.76 6.80 -2.50
N ALA A 107 -0.78 5.93 -2.26
CA ALA A 107 -0.62 4.69 -3.00
C ALA A 107 -1.81 3.72 -2.80
N LEU A 108 -2.36 3.64 -1.59
CA LEU A 108 -3.57 2.84 -1.30
C LEU A 108 -4.81 3.31 -2.04
N LEU A 109 -4.92 4.61 -2.32
CA LEU A 109 -6.02 5.19 -3.09
C LEU A 109 -5.82 5.03 -4.59
N GLU A 110 -4.58 5.13 -5.06
CA GLU A 110 -4.23 5.10 -6.47
C GLU A 110 -4.33 3.71 -7.10
N LEU A 111 -3.74 2.68 -6.48
CA LEU A 111 -3.64 1.34 -7.08
C LEU A 111 -5.00 0.73 -7.49
N PRO A 112 -6.08 0.80 -6.69
CA PRO A 112 -7.39 0.31 -7.11
C PRO A 112 -7.98 1.09 -8.30
N ARG A 113 -7.69 2.39 -8.39
CA ARG A 113 -8.14 3.24 -9.51
C ARG A 113 -7.43 2.83 -10.79
N LEU A 114 -6.11 2.65 -10.74
CA LEU A 114 -5.32 2.19 -11.88
C LEU A 114 -5.74 0.81 -12.35
N LEU A 115 -5.94 -0.13 -11.42
CA LEU A 115 -6.43 -1.46 -11.74
C LEU A 115 -7.76 -1.40 -12.50
N THR A 116 -8.72 -0.60 -12.01
CA THR A 116 -10.03 -0.43 -12.65
C THR A 116 -9.89 0.21 -14.04
N ALA A 117 -9.06 1.25 -14.15
CA ALA A 117 -8.84 1.96 -15.41
C ALA A 117 -8.16 1.07 -16.46
N TYR A 118 -7.24 0.22 -16.06
CA TYR A 118 -6.47 -0.62 -16.99
C TYR A 118 -7.22 -1.88 -17.39
N GLN A 119 -8.05 -2.44 -16.50
CA GLN A 119 -8.90 -3.60 -16.82
C GLN A 119 -10.04 -3.24 -17.80
N ALA A 120 -10.45 -1.97 -17.88
CA ALA A 120 -11.48 -1.50 -18.81
C ALA A 120 -10.96 -1.24 -20.25
N THR A 121 -9.65 -1.41 -20.47
CA THR A 121 -8.96 -1.25 -21.78
C THR A 121 -8.66 -2.60 -22.40
#